data_AF-A0A841MT11-F1
#
_entry.id   AF-A0A841MT11-F1
#
_cell.length_a   1.000
_cell.length_b   1.000
_cell.length_c   1.000
_cell.angle_alpha   90.00
_cell.angle_beta   90.00
_cell.angle_gamma   90.00
#
_symmetry.space_group_name_H-M   'P 1'
#
loop_
_entity.id
_entity.type
_entity.pdbx_description
1 polymer ?
#
loop_
_entity_poly.entity_id
_entity_poly.type
_entity_poly.pdbx_seq_one_letter_code
_entity_poly.pdbx_strand_id
1 'polypeptide(L)'
;MIVLKRIGIVLIVLITIQTITFYTISESFLVKEIGSNYESYVLQFEENKIKDIGVISELELTKEKVIESFKEFEPYNLTICKSIFDCSDLQETEFFYLYWFDFETKNPFTINSINEGEFAKEYGAGWDSKYIWIIYKWILIEKTNTGIS
;
A
#
# COMPACT_ATOMS: atom_id res chain seq x y z
N MET A 1 11.22 44.37 4.21
CA MET A 1 12.33 43.37 4.27
C MET A 1 12.15 42.33 5.39
N ILE A 2 11.79 42.71 6.62
CA ILE A 2 11.59 41.76 7.74
C ILE A 2 10.46 40.74 7.46
N VAL A 3 9.34 41.18 6.87
CA VAL A 3 8.20 40.31 6.56
C VAL A 3 8.56 39.23 5.53
N LEU A 4 9.21 39.60 4.43
CA LEU A 4 9.73 38.66 3.43
C LEU A 4 10.70 37.63 4.01
N LYS A 5 11.60 38.06 4.91
CA LYS A 5 12.51 37.15 5.63
C LYS A 5 11.74 36.14 6.49
N ARG A 6 10.70 36.60 7.21
CA ARG A 6 9.85 35.72 8.04
C ARG A 6 9.08 34.70 7.21
N ILE A 7 8.49 35.13 6.10
CA ILE A 7 7.79 34.23 5.16
C ILE A 7 8.76 33.17 4.62
N GLY A 8 9.96 33.57 4.21
CA GLY A 8 10.98 32.63 3.73
C GLY A 8 11.38 31.58 4.77
N ILE A 9 11.58 31.99 6.03
CA ILE A 9 11.88 31.06 7.12
C ILE A 9 10.74 30.06 7.33
N VAL A 10 9.49 30.54 7.36
CA VAL A 10 8.32 29.66 7.52
C VAL A 10 8.24 28.64 6.40
N LEU A 11 8.44 29.06 5.14
CA LEU A 11 8.44 28.14 3.99
C LEU A 11 9.52 27.07 4.11
N ILE A 12 10.75 27.44 4.49
CA ILE A 12 11.85 26.47 4.67
C ILE A 12 11.51 25.47 5.77
N VAL A 13 10.95 25.93 6.90
CA VAL A 13 10.54 25.05 8.00
C VAL A 13 9.46 24.08 7.54
N LEU A 14 8.44 24.56 6.82
CA LEU A 14 7.37 23.70 6.31
C LEU A 14 7.87 22.66 5.32
N ILE A 15 8.73 23.04 4.38
CA ILE A 15 9.38 22.12 3.42
C ILE A 15 10.20 21.06 4.16
N THR A 16 10.95 21.48 5.18
CA THR A 16 11.77 20.58 5.99
C THR A 16 10.91 19.57 6.75
N ILE A 17 9.83 20.03 7.39
CA ILE A 17 8.89 19.18 8.11
C ILE A 17 8.21 18.17 7.17
N GLN A 18 7.71 18.64 6.03
CA GLN A 18 7.08 17.79 5.00
C GLN A 18 8.05 16.70 4.54
N THR A 19 9.30 17.07 4.24
CA THR A 19 10.35 16.13 3.78
C THR A 19 10.68 15.11 4.85
N ILE A 20 10.97 15.56 6.08
CA ILE A 20 11.36 14.68 7.18
C ILE A 20 10.25 13.66 7.42
N THR A 21 9.01 14.11 7.56
CA THR A 21 7.91 13.22 7.89
C THR A 21 7.48 12.31 6.76
N PHE A 22 7.67 12.73 5.52
CA PHE A 22 7.53 11.83 4.39
C PHE A 22 8.51 10.66 4.51
N TYR A 23 9.81 10.93 4.74
CA TYR A 23 10.82 9.87 4.78
C TYR A 23 10.89 9.09 6.10
N THR A 24 10.25 9.56 7.18
CA THR A 24 10.28 8.86 8.46
C THR A 24 9.00 8.09 8.79
N ILE A 25 7.82 8.60 8.43
CA ILE A 25 6.56 8.02 8.88
C ILE A 25 5.56 7.72 7.75
N SER A 26 5.72 8.29 6.55
CA SER A 26 4.67 8.18 5.53
C SER A 26 4.34 6.75 5.14
N GLU A 27 5.32 5.86 5.03
CA GLU A 27 5.10 4.45 4.67
C GLU A 27 4.15 3.77 5.65
N SER A 28 4.27 4.06 6.95
CA SER A 28 3.38 3.48 7.93
C SER A 28 1.95 3.97 7.83
N PHE A 29 1.77 5.25 7.49
CA PHE A 29 0.45 5.81 7.22
C PHE A 29 -0.11 5.34 5.87
N LEU A 30 0.75 5.03 4.89
CA LEU A 30 0.33 4.58 3.58
C LEU A 30 -0.37 3.23 3.67
N VAL A 31 0.21 2.27 4.39
CA VAL A 31 -0.34 0.91 4.55
C VAL A 31 -1.77 0.98 5.10
N LYS A 32 -2.01 1.86 6.08
CA LYS A 32 -3.33 2.10 6.65
C LYS A 32 -4.31 2.67 5.61
N GLU A 33 -3.84 3.61 4.80
CA GLU A 33 -4.67 4.24 3.76
C GLU A 33 -4.97 3.27 2.62
N ILE A 34 -4.00 2.46 2.17
CA ILE A 34 -4.22 1.38 1.20
C ILE A 34 -5.24 0.39 1.74
N GLY A 35 -5.06 -0.10 2.97
CA GLY A 35 -5.99 -1.05 3.59
C GLY A 35 -7.41 -0.49 3.77
N SER A 36 -7.55 0.80 4.09
CA SER A 36 -8.87 1.46 4.19
C SER A 36 -9.57 1.64 2.84
N ASN A 37 -8.82 1.59 1.74
CA ASN A 37 -9.32 1.66 0.36
C ASN A 37 -9.03 0.35 -0.39
N TYR A 38 -8.92 -0.74 0.35
CA TYR A 38 -8.70 -2.06 -0.21
C TYR A 38 -9.93 -2.50 -0.98
N GLU A 39 -9.67 -2.99 -2.19
CA GLU A 39 -10.68 -3.57 -3.06
C GLU A 39 -10.16 -4.92 -3.51
N SER A 40 -11.07 -5.88 -3.66
CA SER A 40 -10.75 -7.20 -4.15
C SER A 40 -11.83 -7.69 -5.08
N TYR A 41 -11.41 -8.16 -6.24
CA TYR A 41 -12.23 -8.92 -7.16
C TYR A 41 -12.05 -10.42 -6.93
N VAL A 42 -10.92 -10.88 -6.38
CA VAL A 42 -10.57 -12.31 -6.29
C VAL A 42 -10.94 -12.93 -4.94
N LEU A 43 -10.62 -12.27 -3.82
CA LEU A 43 -10.85 -12.79 -2.48
C LEU A 43 -12.35 -12.95 -2.15
N GLN A 44 -13.20 -12.16 -2.80
CA GLN A 44 -14.66 -12.17 -2.60
C GLN A 44 -15.39 -13.29 -3.35
N PHE A 45 -14.72 -14.05 -4.23
CA PHE A 45 -15.35 -15.18 -4.92
C PHE A 45 -15.56 -16.37 -3.96
N GLU A 46 -16.83 -16.69 -3.68
CA GLU A 46 -17.28 -17.68 -2.69
C GLU A 46 -16.73 -19.12 -2.89
N GLU A 47 -16.25 -19.45 -4.09
CA GLU A 47 -15.67 -20.77 -4.38
C GLU A 47 -14.22 -20.93 -3.90
N ASN A 48 -13.60 -19.84 -3.46
CA ASN A 48 -12.20 -19.84 -3.05
C ASN A 48 -12.04 -20.34 -1.60
N LYS A 49 -11.57 -21.58 -1.43
CA LYS A 49 -11.20 -22.16 -0.13
C LYS A 49 -9.85 -21.63 0.40
N ILE A 50 -9.56 -20.35 0.18
CA ILE A 50 -8.31 -19.72 0.59
C ILE A 50 -8.21 -19.77 2.12
N LYS A 51 -7.07 -20.23 2.62
CA LYS A 51 -6.75 -20.23 4.05
C LYS A 51 -5.51 -19.40 4.36
N ASP A 52 -4.57 -19.39 3.43
CA ASP A 52 -3.30 -18.72 3.56
C ASP A 52 -3.24 -17.57 2.55
N ILE A 53 -2.85 -16.39 3.03
CA ILE A 53 -2.70 -15.19 2.21
C ILE A 53 -1.26 -14.68 2.31
N GLY A 54 -0.71 -14.25 1.18
CA GLY A 54 0.57 -13.56 1.11
C GLY A 54 0.37 -12.08 0.83
N VAL A 55 1.02 -11.22 1.61
CA VAL A 55 1.15 -9.79 1.29
C VAL A 55 2.58 -9.51 0.87
N ILE A 56 2.76 -9.02 -0.35
CA ILE A 56 4.06 -8.74 -0.94
C ILE A 56 4.28 -7.23 -0.96
N SER A 57 5.33 -6.75 -0.29
CA SER A 57 5.72 -5.34 -0.31
C SER A 57 7.19 -5.18 0.08
N GLU A 58 7.89 -4.22 -0.53
CA GLU A 58 9.24 -3.84 -0.09
C GLU A 58 9.24 -3.04 1.22
N LEU A 59 8.06 -2.59 1.67
CA LEU A 59 7.92 -1.85 2.94
C LEU A 59 8.13 -2.77 4.14
N GLU A 60 8.64 -2.18 5.23
CA GLU A 60 8.77 -2.90 6.50
C GLU A 60 7.36 -3.03 7.15
N LEU A 61 6.78 -4.22 6.99
CA LEU A 61 5.44 -4.57 7.46
C LEU A 61 5.52 -5.62 8.58
N THR A 62 4.62 -5.51 9.56
CA THR A 62 4.35 -6.58 10.52
C THR A 62 2.96 -7.15 10.27
N LYS A 63 2.72 -8.40 10.70
CA LYS A 63 1.42 -9.05 10.53
C LYS A 63 0.30 -8.25 11.19
N GLU A 64 0.56 -7.71 12.38
CA GLU A 64 -0.39 -6.91 13.15
C GLU A 64 -0.80 -5.66 12.38
N LYS A 65 0.18 -4.93 11.82
CA LYS A 65 -0.07 -3.71 11.05
C LYS A 65 -0.90 -3.98 9.79
N VAL A 66 -0.64 -5.09 9.12
CA VAL A 66 -1.42 -5.50 7.94
C VAL A 66 -2.85 -5.84 8.35
N ILE A 67 -3.05 -6.68 9.37
CA ILE A 67 -4.40 -7.05 9.83
C ILE A 67 -5.19 -5.83 10.34
N GLU A 68 -4.54 -4.90 11.05
CA GLU A 68 -5.17 -3.65 11.49
C GLU A 68 -5.62 -2.76 10.33
N SER A 69 -4.91 -2.83 9.19
CA SER A 69 -5.17 -1.99 8.01
C SER A 69 -6.14 -2.66 7.02
N PHE A 70 -6.03 -3.97 6.84
CA PHE A 70 -6.81 -4.81 5.93
C PHE A 70 -7.64 -5.77 6.77
N LYS A 71 -8.82 -5.33 7.22
CA LYS A 71 -9.65 -6.12 8.14
C LYS A 71 -10.13 -7.42 7.51
N GLU A 72 -10.29 -7.41 6.20
CA GLU A 72 -10.63 -8.56 5.36
C GLU A 72 -9.62 -9.70 5.51
N PHE A 73 -8.38 -9.41 5.92
CA PHE A 73 -7.31 -10.40 6.08
C PHE A 73 -7.31 -11.10 7.44
N GLU A 74 -8.05 -10.60 8.43
CA GLU A 74 -8.11 -11.15 9.80
C GLU A 74 -8.43 -12.66 9.87
N PRO A 75 -9.33 -13.24 9.05
CA PRO A 75 -9.68 -14.66 9.13
C PRO A 75 -8.60 -15.61 8.59
N TYR A 76 -7.57 -15.10 7.91
CA TYR A 76 -6.62 -15.92 7.15
C TYR A 76 -5.26 -16.00 7.84
N ASN A 77 -4.49 -17.04 7.50
CA ASN A 77 -3.10 -17.15 7.91
C ASN A 77 -2.22 -16.27 7.01
N LEU A 78 -1.89 -15.08 7.52
CA LEU A 78 -1.11 -14.08 6.80
C LEU A 78 0.39 -14.39 6.81
N THR A 79 1.03 -14.32 5.65
CA THR A 79 2.48 -14.26 5.47
C THR A 79 2.86 -12.96 4.77
N ILE A 80 3.97 -12.36 5.18
CA ILE A 80 4.49 -11.12 4.59
C ILE A 80 5.80 -11.47 3.87
N CYS A 81 5.89 -11.05 2.62
CA CYS A 81 7.00 -11.33 1.73
C CYS A 81 7.53 -10.02 1.14
N LYS A 82 8.83 -9.96 0.84
CA LYS A 82 9.41 -8.80 0.14
C LYS A 82 9.26 -8.92 -1.37
N SER A 83 9.18 -10.15 -1.88
CA SER A 83 9.01 -10.45 -3.29
C SER A 83 8.10 -11.66 -3.50
N ILE A 84 7.69 -11.87 -4.74
CA ILE A 84 6.93 -13.07 -5.14
C ILE A 84 7.71 -14.37 -4.87
N PHE A 85 9.04 -14.33 -4.96
CA PHE A 85 9.90 -15.48 -4.70
C PHE A 85 9.93 -15.85 -3.22
N ASP A 86 9.86 -14.87 -2.32
CA ASP A 86 9.80 -15.13 -0.87
C ASP A 86 8.45 -15.72 -0.44
N CYS A 87 7.46 -15.68 -1.32
CA CYS A 87 6.12 -16.23 -1.16
C CYS A 87 5.91 -17.53 -1.96
N SER A 88 6.98 -18.20 -2.41
CA SER A 88 6.90 -19.43 -3.22
C SER A 88 6.09 -20.52 -2.55
N ASP A 89 6.27 -20.71 -1.24
CA ASP A 89 5.64 -21.80 -0.48
C ASP A 89 4.12 -21.69 -0.47
N LEU A 90 3.58 -20.47 -0.51
CA LEU A 90 2.14 -20.21 -0.65
C LEU A 90 1.63 -20.68 -2.02
N GLN A 91 2.38 -20.42 -3.09
CA GLN A 91 1.98 -20.76 -4.45
C GLN A 91 1.92 -22.27 -4.70
N GLU A 92 2.62 -23.08 -3.89
CA GLU A 92 2.55 -24.54 -3.96
C GLU A 92 1.23 -25.09 -3.43
N THR A 93 0.45 -24.28 -2.70
CA THR A 93 -0.86 -24.70 -2.19
C THR A 93 -1.93 -24.61 -3.27
N GLU A 94 -2.90 -25.53 -3.25
CA GLU A 94 -4.02 -25.51 -4.20
C GLU A 94 -4.96 -24.31 -3.97
N PHE A 95 -4.83 -23.52 -2.90
CA PHE A 95 -5.74 -22.41 -2.59
C PHE A 95 -4.98 -21.25 -1.92
N PHE A 96 -4.19 -20.54 -2.72
CA PHE A 96 -3.46 -19.36 -2.26
C PHE A 96 -4.07 -18.06 -2.77
N TYR A 97 -3.77 -16.97 -2.06
CA TYR A 97 -4.05 -15.61 -2.49
C TYR A 97 -2.85 -14.73 -2.18
N LEU A 98 -2.43 -13.95 -3.15
CA LEU A 98 -1.37 -12.96 -3.00
C LEU A 98 -1.96 -11.58 -3.25
N TYR A 99 -1.65 -10.63 -2.39
CA TYR A 99 -1.90 -9.22 -2.60
C TYR A 99 -0.55 -8.50 -2.55
N TRP A 100 -0.28 -7.61 -3.50
CA TRP A 100 0.93 -6.82 -3.52
C TRP A 100 0.62 -5.34 -3.65
N PHE A 101 1.52 -4.52 -3.12
CA PHE A 101 1.52 -3.09 -3.38
C PHE A 101 2.93 -2.53 -3.25
N ASP A 102 3.28 -1.65 -4.19
CA ASP A 102 4.60 -1.02 -4.23
C ASP A 102 4.55 0.39 -4.82
N PHE A 103 5.52 1.21 -4.42
CA PHE A 103 5.71 2.54 -4.96
C PHE A 103 6.28 2.48 -6.37
N GLU A 104 5.53 2.98 -7.35
CA GLU A 104 6.10 3.32 -8.64
C GLU A 104 6.83 4.67 -8.57
N THR A 105 6.28 5.63 -7.80
CA THR A 105 6.92 6.93 -7.55
C THR A 105 6.84 7.33 -6.08
N LYS A 106 7.97 7.82 -5.53
CA LYS A 106 8.12 8.15 -4.11
C LYS A 106 8.75 9.53 -3.89
N ASN A 107 7.92 10.56 -3.71
CA ASN A 107 8.32 11.94 -3.53
C ASN A 107 7.36 12.74 -2.60
N PRO A 108 7.89 13.53 -1.64
CA PRO A 108 7.09 14.30 -0.67
C PRO A 108 6.26 15.45 -1.24
N PHE A 109 6.51 15.87 -2.47
CA PHE A 109 5.94 17.08 -3.08
C PHE A 109 5.19 16.83 -4.38
N THR A 110 4.97 15.56 -4.73
CA THR A 110 4.21 15.19 -5.94
C THR A 110 3.13 14.18 -5.61
N ILE A 111 2.30 13.89 -6.61
CA ILE A 111 1.48 12.68 -6.60
C ILE A 111 2.44 11.48 -6.66
N ASN A 112 2.12 10.47 -5.87
CA ASN A 112 2.83 9.20 -5.77
C ASN A 112 1.90 8.12 -6.33
N SER A 113 2.40 7.36 -7.29
CA SER A 113 1.72 6.19 -7.85
C SER A 113 2.11 4.97 -7.05
N ILE A 114 1.11 4.20 -6.66
CA ILE A 114 1.23 2.88 -6.05
C ILE A 114 0.62 1.90 -7.03
N ASN A 115 1.41 0.90 -7.45
CA ASN A 115 0.85 -0.25 -8.16
C ASN A 115 0.35 -1.23 -7.10
N GLU A 116 -0.89 -1.65 -7.23
CA GLU A 116 -1.50 -2.68 -6.40
C GLU A 116 -1.96 -3.82 -7.29
N GLY A 117 -2.03 -5.02 -6.71
CA GLY A 117 -2.74 -6.10 -7.36
C GLY A 117 -2.93 -7.30 -6.49
N GLU A 118 -3.70 -8.23 -7.02
CA GLU A 118 -4.00 -9.50 -6.38
C GLU A 118 -3.94 -10.64 -7.38
N PHE A 119 -3.66 -11.82 -6.86
CA PHE A 119 -3.50 -13.03 -7.65
C PHE A 119 -3.90 -14.26 -6.83
N ALA A 120 -4.79 -15.08 -7.38
CA ALA A 120 -5.13 -16.40 -6.86
C ALA A 120 -5.38 -17.37 -8.02
N LYS A 121 -4.61 -18.46 -8.10
CA LYS A 121 -4.69 -19.45 -9.18
C LYS A 121 -4.56 -18.82 -10.58
N GLU A 122 -5.66 -18.78 -11.33
CA GLU A 122 -5.76 -18.26 -12.70
C GLU A 122 -6.35 -16.85 -12.71
N TYR A 123 -6.81 -16.35 -11.56
CA TYR A 123 -7.43 -15.05 -11.43
C TYR A 123 -6.42 -14.01 -10.97
N GLY A 124 -6.52 -12.83 -11.56
CA GLY A 124 -5.72 -11.67 -11.15
C GLY A 124 -6.47 -10.37 -11.37
N ALA A 125 -6.18 -9.40 -10.53
CA ALA A 125 -6.64 -8.02 -10.74
C ALA A 125 -5.54 -7.04 -10.35
N GLY A 126 -5.53 -5.87 -10.98
CA GLY A 126 -4.56 -4.83 -10.74
C GLY A 126 -5.20 -3.45 -10.61
N TRP A 127 -4.54 -2.57 -9.87
CA TRP A 127 -4.91 -1.17 -9.75
C TRP A 127 -3.68 -0.27 -9.77
N ASP A 128 -3.83 0.90 -10.38
CA ASP A 128 -2.91 2.01 -10.21
C ASP A 128 -3.60 3.06 -9.32
N SER A 129 -3.02 3.28 -8.14
CA SER A 129 -3.55 4.20 -7.13
C SER A 129 -2.65 5.42 -6.98
N LYS A 130 -3.23 6.60 -7.06
CA LYS A 130 -2.54 7.89 -6.94
C LYS A 130 -2.82 8.50 -5.59
N TYR A 131 -1.75 8.74 -4.84
CA TYR A 131 -1.81 9.35 -3.52
C TYR A 131 -1.00 10.64 -3.43
N ILE A 132 -1.40 11.55 -2.56
CA ILE A 132 -0.59 12.72 -2.17
C ILE A 132 -0.38 12.74 -0.65
N TRP A 133 0.84 13.09 -0.23
CA TRP A 133 1.17 13.29 1.18
C TRP A 133 0.95 14.75 1.57
N ILE A 134 0.02 15.02 2.47
CA ILE A 134 -0.26 16.36 2.98
C ILE A 134 -0.39 16.30 4.49
N ILE A 135 0.44 17.06 5.21
CA ILE A 135 0.34 17.26 6.67
C ILE A 135 0.15 15.90 7.40
N TYR A 136 1.13 15.01 7.27
CA TYR A 136 1.15 13.71 7.95
C TYR A 136 0.06 12.72 7.54
N LYS A 137 -0.60 12.95 6.41
CA LYS A 137 -1.67 12.08 5.92
C LYS A 137 -1.53 11.80 4.43
N TRP A 138 -1.78 10.56 4.04
CA TRP A 138 -2.01 10.19 2.66
C TRP A 138 -3.46 10.47 2.26
N ILE A 139 -3.64 11.04 1.08
CA ILE A 139 -4.94 11.28 0.50
C ILE A 139 -4.97 10.54 -0.83
N LEU A 140 -5.89 9.57 -0.95
CA LEU A 140 -6.20 8.94 -2.23
C LEU A 140 -6.82 9.98 -3.15
N ILE A 141 -6.21 10.18 -4.32
CA ILE A 141 -6.69 11.08 -5.36
C ILE A 141 -7.51 10.30 -6.39
N GLU A 142 -7.00 9.15 -6.79
CA GLU A 142 -7.59 8.31 -7.84
C GLU A 142 -7.14 6.87 -7.64
N LYS A 143 -8.03 5.91 -7.89
CA LYS A 143 -7.72 4.48 -7.97
C LYS A 143 -8.33 3.95 -9.25
N THR A 144 -7.50 3.39 -10.14
CA THR A 144 -7.91 2.94 -11.46
C THR A 144 -7.62 1.46 -11.59
N ASN A 145 -8.65 0.65 -11.87
CA ASN A 145 -8.46 -0.77 -12.21
C ASN A 145 -7.71 -0.87 -13.56
N THR A 146 -6.61 -1.61 -13.57
CA THR A 146 -5.73 -1.78 -14.74
C THR A 146 -5.99 -3.07 -15.51
N GLY A 147 -6.81 -3.96 -14.96
CA GLY A 147 -7.23 -5.21 -15.59
C GLY A 147 -7.75 -6.22 -14.56
N ILE A 148 -8.64 -7.08 -15.05
CA ILE A 148 -9.06 -8.30 -14.37
C ILE A 148 -8.89 -9.43 -15.40
N SER A 149 -8.24 -10.52 -15.01
CA SER A 149 -8.05 -11.73 -15.83
C SER A 149 -8.51 -12.95 -15.08
#